data_AF-A0A837KHU8-F1
#
_entry.id   AF-A0A837KHU8-F1
#
_cell.length_a   1.000
_cell.length_b   1.000
_cell.length_c   1.000
_cell.angle_alpha   90.00
_cell.angle_beta   90.00
_cell.angle_gamma   90.00
#
_symmetry.space_group_name_H-M   'P 1'
#
loop_
_entity.id
_entity.type
_entity.pdbx_description
1 polymer ?
#
loop_
_entity_poly.entity_id
_entity_poly.type
_entity_poly.pdbx_seq_one_letter_code
_entity_poly.pdbx_strand_id
1 'polypeptide(L)' 'MNNALWRLDADHLAAYTEDIGIMARIRRYYPDVEPMARYYRAGKRIAVQYRVPNRRKRSMRRMLGVDVECVRN' A
#
# COMPACT_ATOMS: atom_id res chain seq x y z
N MET A 1 2.12 -10.34 -9.14
CA MET A 1 2.28 -9.67 -7.83
C MET A 1 0.97 -9.00 -7.51
N ASN A 2 0.40 -9.25 -6.35
CA ASN A 2 -0.85 -8.63 -5.96
C ASN A 2 -0.60 -7.24 -5.37
N ASN A 3 -1.35 -6.27 -5.87
CA ASN A 3 -1.46 -4.93 -5.33
C ASN A 3 -2.94 -4.69 -4.99
N ALA A 4 -3.19 -4.03 -3.88
CA ALA A 4 -4.54 -3.63 -3.51
C ALA A 4 -4.49 -2.29 -2.78
N LEU A 5 -5.57 -1.52 -2.92
CA LEU A 5 -5.74 -0.23 -2.29
C LEU A 5 -7.19 -0.13 -1.81
N TRP A 6 -7.41 -0.02 -0.52
CA TRP A 6 -8.76 0.08 0.05
C TRP A 6 -8.82 1.18 1.10
N ARG A 7 -10.04 1.57 1.46
CA ARG A 7 -10.25 2.59 2.50
C ARG A 7 -9.99 1.98 3.87
N LEU A 8 -9.17 2.65 4.67
CA LEU A 8 -8.92 2.25 6.06
C LEU A 8 -9.81 3.04 7.02
N ASP A 9 -9.85 4.36 6.84
CA ASP A 9 -10.65 5.28 7.64
C ASP A 9 -11.01 6.55 6.80
N ALA A 10 -11.52 7.59 7.47
CA ALA A 10 -11.92 8.84 6.81
C ALA A 10 -10.72 9.58 6.16
N ASP A 11 -9.52 9.42 6.70
CA ASP A 11 -8.31 10.17 6.35
C ASP A 11 -7.23 9.32 5.67
N HIS A 12 -7.40 7.99 5.68
CA HIS A 12 -6.38 7.05 5.22
C HIS A 12 -6.92 5.93 4.32
N LEU A 13 -6.02 5.46 3.47
CA LEU A 13 -6.12 4.23 2.71
C LEU A 13 -5.13 3.21 3.27
N ALA A 14 -5.41 1.94 3.02
CA ALA A 14 -4.46 0.86 3.16
C ALA A 14 -3.96 0.46 1.76
N ALA A 15 -2.64 0.39 1.61
CA ALA A 15 -1.99 -0.08 0.38
C ALA A 15 -1.25 -1.38 0.65
N TYR A 16 -1.60 -2.44 -0.06
CA TYR A 16 -0.89 -3.72 -0.04
C TYR A 16 -0.10 -3.90 -1.32
N THR A 17 1.12 -4.42 -1.20
CA THR A 17 1.93 -4.80 -2.35
C THR A 17 2.88 -5.94 -2.03
N GLU A 18 3.05 -6.84 -2.99
CA GLU A 18 4.11 -7.85 -3.04
C GLU A 18 5.33 -7.40 -3.86
N ASP A 19 5.24 -6.24 -4.51
CA ASP A 19 6.26 -5.73 -5.41
C ASP A 19 7.38 -5.02 -4.64
N ILE A 20 8.58 -5.62 -4.69
CA ILE A 20 9.77 -5.11 -4.00
C ILE A 20 10.22 -3.73 -4.52
N GLY A 21 9.96 -3.42 -5.79
CA GLY A 21 10.24 -2.13 -6.41
C GLY A 21 9.30 -1.05 -5.90
N ILE A 22 8.00 -1.37 -5.76
CA ILE A 22 7.03 -0.47 -5.12
C ILE A 22 7.40 -0.24 -3.65
N MET A 23 7.73 -1.30 -2.89
CA MET A 23 8.17 -1.17 -1.50
C MET A 23 9.39 -0.24 -1.36
N ALA A 24 10.39 -0.41 -2.23
CA ALA A 24 11.59 0.42 -2.24
C ALA A 24 11.27 1.88 -2.58
N ARG A 25 10.36 2.11 -3.55
CA ARG A 25 9.92 3.44 -3.97
C ARG A 25 9.14 4.16 -2.86
N ILE A 26 8.21 3.48 -2.19
CA ILE A 26 7.47 4.02 -1.04
C ILE A 26 8.46 4.48 0.03
N ARG A 27 9.36 3.57 0.46
CA ARG A 27 10.37 3.87 1.48
C ARG A 27 11.26 5.07 1.12
N ARG A 28 11.59 5.25 -0.17
CA ARG A 28 12.51 6.30 -0.61
C ARG A 28 11.83 7.68 -0.73
N TYR A 29 10.60 7.73 -1.22
CA TYR A 29 9.98 8.99 -1.66
C TYR A 29 8.75 9.42 -0.85
N TYR A 30 8.22 8.56 0.02
CA TYR A 30 6.97 8.79 0.74
C TYR A 30 7.18 8.58 2.25
N PRO A 31 7.86 9.53 2.93
CA PRO A 31 8.12 9.42 4.36
C PRO A 31 6.85 9.47 5.20
N ASP A 32 5.74 9.97 4.64
CA ASP A 32 4.41 10.02 5.26
C ASP A 32 3.58 8.75 5.05
N VAL A 33 4.15 7.69 4.48
CA VAL A 33 3.49 6.40 4.27
C VAL A 33 4.15 5.35 5.16
N GLU A 34 3.41 4.85 6.13
CA GLU A 34 3.94 4.03 7.21
C GLU A 34 3.57 2.55 7.05
N PRO A 35 4.49 1.59 7.27
CA PRO A 35 4.16 0.18 7.22
C PRO A 35 3.30 -0.24 8.42
N MET A 36 2.13 -0.81 8.17
CA MET A 36 1.21 -1.36 9.18
C MET A 36 1.45 -2.85 9.45
N ALA A 37 1.70 -3.63 8.40
CA ALA A 37 1.93 -5.06 8.50
C ALA A 37 2.99 -5.51 7.50
N ARG A 38 3.77 -6.53 7.90
CA ARG A 38 4.79 -7.18 7.05
C ARG A 38 4.48 -8.66 6.99
N TYR A 39 4.37 -9.20 5.79
CA TYR A 39 4.03 -10.60 5.57
C TYR A 39 5.27 -11.39 5.19
N TYR A 40 5.43 -12.57 5.80
CA TYR A 40 6.60 -13.41 5.62
C TYR A 40 6.18 -14.82 5.18
N ARG A 41 6.99 -15.42 4.30
CA ARG A 41 6.90 -16.83 3.92
C ARG A 41 8.31 -17.41 3.97
N ALA A 42 8.49 -18.51 4.71
CA ALA A 42 9.79 -19.13 4.94
C ALA A 42 10.87 -18.12 5.39
N GLY A 43 10.52 -17.23 6.34
CA GLY A 43 11.43 -16.20 6.86
C GLY A 43 11.70 -15.00 5.93
N LYS A 44 11.30 -15.07 4.65
CA LYS A 44 11.46 -13.97 3.69
C LYS A 44 10.23 -13.08 3.66
N ARG A 45 10.41 -11.76 3.71
CA ARG A 45 9.31 -10.80 3.54
C ARG A 45 8.81 -10.85 2.10
N ILE A 46 7.53 -11.15 1.93
CA ILE A 46 6.88 -11.25 0.62
C ILE A 46 5.96 -10.07 0.31
N ALA A 47 5.42 -9.40 1.34
CA ALA A 47 4.50 -8.27 1.15
C ALA A 47 4.57 -7.28 2.30
N VAL A 48 4.07 -6.07 2.05
CA VAL A 48 3.87 -5.03 3.06
C VAL A 48 2.51 -4.37 2.85
N GLN A 49 1.79 -4.15 3.95
CA GLN A 49 0.65 -3.25 4.01
C GLN A 49 1.09 -1.92 4.61
N TYR A 50 0.68 -0.81 3.98
CA TYR A 50 0.99 0.54 4.41
C TYR A 50 -0.27 1.32 4.76
N ARG A 51 -0.17 2.21 5.75
CA ARG A 51 -1.10 3.31 5.99
C ARG A 51 -0.73 4.47 5.09
N VAL A 52 -1.68 4.93 4.30
CA VAL A 52 -1.48 5.97 3.28
C VAL A 52 -2.43 7.13 3.56
N PRO A 53 -1.92 8.35 3.82
CA PRO A 53 -2.77 9.54 3.91
C PRO A 53 -3.55 9.79 2.61
N ASN A 54 -4.82 10.20 2.70
CA ASN A 54 -5.70 10.40 1.54
C ASN A 54 -5.14 11.37 0.48
N ARG A 55 -4.36 12.37 0.90
CA ARG A 55 -3.63 13.29 0.00
C ARG A 55 -2.69 12.57 -0.98
N ARG A 56 -2.29 11.33 -0.69
CA ARG A 56 -1.44 10.48 -1.54
C ARG A 56 -2.23 9.50 -2.43
N LYS A 57 -3.57 9.48 -2.35
CA LYS A 57 -4.45 8.55 -3.10
C LYS A 57 -4.09 8.46 -4.59
N ARG A 58 -3.95 9.60 -5.26
CA ARG A 58 -3.62 9.64 -6.71
C ARG A 58 -2.26 9.03 -7.00
N SER A 59 -1.26 9.30 -6.17
CA SER A 59 0.09 8.73 -6.31
C SER A 59 0.08 7.22 -6.09
N MET A 60 -0.64 6.73 -5.08
CA MET A 60 -0.73 5.29 -4.80
C MET A 60 -1.49 4.54 -5.90
N ARG A 61 -2.61 5.06 -6.41
CA ARG A 61 -3.33 4.45 -7.56
C ARG A 61 -2.40 4.26 -8.76
N ARG A 62 -1.66 5.31 -9.12
CA ARG A 62 -0.70 5.26 -10.24
C ARG A 62 0.46 4.30 -9.98
N MET A 63 0.98 4.28 -8.76
CA MET A 63 2.13 3.45 -8.42
C MET A 63 1.77 1.97 -8.35
N LEU A 64 0.63 1.64 -7.76
CA LEU A 64 0.14 0.27 -7.58
C LEU A 64 -0.56 -0.27 -8.83
N GLY A 65 -1.01 0.61 -9.73
CA GLY A 65 -1.76 0.22 -10.94
C GLY A 65 -3.17 -0.29 -10.64
N VAL A 66 -3.74 0.09 -9.48
CA VAL A 66 -5.07 -0.34 -9.03
C VAL A 66 -5.90 0.85 -8.56
N ASP A 67 -7.21 0.68 -8.61
CA ASP A 67 -8.15 1.65 -8.04
C ASP A 67 -8.48 1.35 -6.59
N VAL A 68 -9.08 2.34 -5.92
CA VAL A 68 -9.53 2.14 -4.54
C VAL A 68 -10.73 1.21 -4.57
N GLU A 69 -10.61 0.05 -3.94
CA GLU A 69 -11.72 -0.88 -3.76
C GLU A 69 -12.85 -0.17 -3.00
N CYS A 70 -14.01 -0.07 -3.64
CA CYS A 70 -15.24 0.20 -2.92
C CYS A 70 -15.64 -1.10 -2.25
N VAL A 71 -15.64 -1.12 -0.91
CA VAL A 71 -16.37 -2.15 -0.18
C VAL A 71 -17.83 -2.00 -0.59
N ARG A 72 -18.30 -2.87 -1.49
CA ARG A 72 -19.73 -3.05 -1.74
C ARG A 72 -20.24 -3.80 -0.51
N ASN A 73 -20.84 -3.07 0.43
CA ASN A 73 -21.67 -3.68 1.47
C ASN A 73 -22.86 -4.40 0.83
#